data_AF-A0AAV7ATE7-F1
#
_entry.id   AF-A0AAV7ATE7-F1
#
_cell.length_a   1.000
_cell.length_b   1.000
_cell.length_c   1.000
_cell.angle_alpha   90.00
_cell.angle_beta   90.00
_cell.angle_gamma   90.00
#
_symmetry.space_group_name_H-M   'P 1'
#
loop_
_entity.id
_entity.type
_entity.pdbx_description
1 polymer ?
#
loop_
_entity_poly.entity_id
_entity_poly.type
_entity_poly.pdbx_seq_one_letter_code
_entity_poly.pdbx_strand_id
1 'polypeptide(L)'
;MISIPEFYRGKNVLITGATGFMGKVLLEKLLRSCPGIKAVYVLVRPKAEQKPQERVAEMMSCKLFDRLREEQPQCAQKLVAVSSELTQPELDLSKEDQDMLIDSIDIVFHCAATVRFNESLRDAMQLNVIATRQMVHLAQRMKKLEVFIHVSTAYANCNRKHIEEVVYPPPVDPRKLIESLEWMDDGLVNDITPKLIGDRPNTYTYTKALAEYVVQQEGSKLNIAIVRPSIVGASWKEPFPGWIDNFNGPSGLFIAAGKGILRTMRASNNAVADLIPVDVVVNHTVAAAWYSGVNRYSRPKNILVYNCTTGGTNPFHWGEVG
;
A
#
# COMPACT_ATOMS: atom_id res chain seq x y z
N MET A 1 -5.22 28.36 -0.58
CA MET A 1 -4.94 26.98 -0.13
C MET A 1 -3.76 26.49 -0.95
N ILE A 2 -2.71 25.93 -0.34
CA ILE A 2 -1.54 25.44 -1.10
C ILE A 2 -1.96 24.29 -2.01
N SER A 3 -1.50 24.29 -3.25
CA SER A 3 -1.77 23.21 -4.21
C SER A 3 -1.03 21.92 -3.83
N ILE A 4 -1.42 20.79 -4.43
CA ILE A 4 -0.74 19.50 -4.25
C ILE A 4 0.77 19.62 -4.61
N PRO A 5 1.17 20.12 -5.80
CA PRO A 5 2.59 20.23 -6.13
C PRO A 5 3.39 21.18 -5.21
N GLU A 6 2.76 22.25 -4.71
CA GLU A 6 3.38 23.16 -3.75
C GLU A 6 3.64 22.49 -2.41
N PHE A 7 2.70 21.68 -1.91
CA PHE A 7 2.90 20.92 -0.69
C PHE A 7 4.09 19.98 -0.80
N TYR A 8 4.26 19.27 -1.92
CA TYR A 8 5.39 18.34 -2.08
C TYR A 8 6.74 19.02 -2.37
N ARG A 9 6.77 20.34 -2.60
CA ARG A 9 7.97 21.07 -2.99
C ARG A 9 9.03 21.04 -1.88
N GLY A 10 10.26 20.66 -2.23
CA GLY A 10 11.40 20.60 -1.32
C GLY A 10 11.35 19.44 -0.32
N LYS A 11 10.30 18.61 -0.34
CA LYS A 11 10.11 17.49 0.60
C LYS A 11 10.79 16.22 0.11
N ASN A 12 11.16 15.38 1.07
CA ASN A 12 11.64 14.02 0.87
C ASN A 12 10.52 13.02 1.16
N VAL A 13 10.26 12.11 0.22
CA VAL A 13 9.18 11.13 0.30
C VAL A 13 9.76 9.72 0.42
N LEU A 14 9.30 8.93 1.38
CA LEU A 14 9.62 7.50 1.48
C LEU A 14 8.45 6.66 0.96
N ILE A 15 8.72 5.71 0.07
CA ILE A 15 7.73 4.77 -0.46
C ILE A 15 8.19 3.34 -0.18
N THR A 16 7.38 2.57 0.56
CA THR A 16 7.54 1.12 0.62
C THR A 16 6.71 0.46 -0.47
N GLY A 17 7.17 -0.68 -1.00
CA GLY A 17 6.45 -1.37 -2.07
C GLY A 17 6.49 -0.65 -3.42
N ALA A 18 7.46 0.26 -3.63
CA ALA A 18 7.62 1.05 -4.86
C ALA A 18 7.81 0.17 -6.12
N THR A 19 8.34 -1.04 -5.97
CA THR A 19 8.51 -2.01 -7.06
C THR A 19 7.25 -2.83 -7.38
N GLY A 20 6.19 -2.71 -6.58
CA GLY A 20 4.89 -3.33 -6.83
C GLY A 20 3.99 -2.48 -7.73
N PHE A 21 2.86 -3.05 -8.15
CA PHE A 21 1.90 -2.45 -9.07
C PHE A 21 1.51 -1.01 -8.71
N MET A 22 0.89 -0.81 -7.55
CA MET A 22 0.49 0.52 -7.09
C MET A 22 1.69 1.44 -6.80
N GLY A 23 2.78 0.87 -6.28
CA GLY A 23 3.98 1.62 -5.93
C GLY A 23 4.65 2.27 -7.13
N LYS A 24 4.69 1.58 -8.28
CA LYS A 24 5.21 2.14 -9.53
C LYS A 24 4.38 3.31 -10.02
N VAL A 25 3.06 3.18 -10.02
CA VAL A 25 2.14 4.25 -10.44
C VAL A 25 2.23 5.44 -9.47
N LEU A 26 2.34 5.20 -8.16
CA LEU A 26 2.55 6.25 -7.17
C LEU A 26 3.86 6.99 -7.40
N LEU A 27 4.95 6.26 -7.64
CA LEU A 27 6.25 6.84 -7.91
C LEU A 27 6.24 7.70 -9.19
N GLU A 28 5.68 7.16 -10.28
CA GLU A 28 5.52 7.88 -11.55
C GLU A 28 4.71 9.16 -11.35
N LYS A 29 3.55 9.06 -10.69
CA LYS A 29 2.65 10.18 -10.48
C LYS A 29 3.30 11.29 -9.67
N LEU A 30 3.99 10.95 -8.58
CA LEU A 30 4.68 11.92 -7.74
C LEU A 30 5.80 12.62 -8.50
N LEU A 31 6.66 11.88 -9.21
CA LEU A 31 7.78 12.47 -9.95
C LEU A 31 7.31 13.34 -11.13
N ARG A 32 6.22 12.96 -11.81
CA ARG A 32 5.67 13.71 -12.95
C ARG A 32 4.87 14.92 -12.52
N SER A 33 3.96 14.76 -11.55
CA SER A 33 3.00 15.80 -11.16
C SER A 33 3.53 16.72 -10.05
N CYS A 34 4.54 16.28 -9.29
CA CYS A 34 5.18 17.07 -8.23
C CYS A 34 6.69 17.19 -8.48
N PRO A 35 7.13 17.84 -9.58
CA PRO A 35 8.56 17.94 -9.92
C PRO A 35 9.35 18.75 -8.89
N GLY A 36 8.69 19.48 -7.99
CA GLY A 36 9.34 20.17 -6.88
C GLY A 36 9.85 19.26 -5.75
N ILE A 37 9.52 17.96 -5.74
CA ILE A 37 10.04 17.00 -4.75
C ILE A 37 11.57 17.00 -4.77
N LYS A 38 12.18 17.00 -3.58
CA LYS A 38 13.64 17.00 -3.41
C LYS A 38 14.21 15.62 -3.70
N ALA A 39 13.71 14.59 -3.02
CA ALA A 39 14.11 13.21 -3.23
C ALA A 39 12.95 12.24 -2.91
N VAL A 40 12.95 11.09 -3.59
CA VAL A 40 12.05 9.97 -3.31
C VAL A 40 12.92 8.76 -2.94
N TYR A 41 12.79 8.32 -1.70
CA TYR A 41 13.43 7.17 -1.12
C TYR A 41 12.55 5.94 -1.36
N VAL A 42 13.13 4.88 -1.91
CA VAL A 42 12.42 3.64 -2.20
C VAL A 42 13.10 2.48 -1.48
N LEU A 43 12.33 1.80 -0.61
CA LEU A 43 12.82 0.59 0.04
C LEU A 43 12.74 -0.56 -0.95
N VAL A 44 13.88 -1.19 -1.22
CA VAL A 44 14.02 -2.30 -2.16
C VAL A 44 14.57 -3.53 -1.45
N ARG A 45 13.93 -4.67 -1.67
CA ARG A 45 14.39 -5.94 -1.13
C ARG A 45 15.77 -6.31 -1.71
N PRO A 46 16.71 -6.78 -0.88
CA PRO A 46 17.97 -7.33 -1.36
C PRO A 46 17.73 -8.44 -2.39
N LYS A 47 18.61 -8.54 -3.38
CA LYS A 47 18.67 -9.67 -4.31
C LYS A 47 20.15 -10.01 -4.51
N ALA A 48 20.48 -11.29 -4.50
CA ALA A 48 21.84 -11.73 -4.79
C ALA A 48 22.30 -11.10 -6.13
N GLU A 49 23.51 -10.55 -6.13
CA GLU A 49 24.18 -10.01 -7.33
C GLU A 49 23.54 -8.75 -7.96
N GLN A 50 22.63 -8.05 -7.27
CA GLN A 50 22.05 -6.79 -7.78
C GLN A 50 22.06 -5.70 -6.70
N LYS A 51 22.67 -4.55 -7.01
CA LYS A 51 22.66 -3.41 -6.09
C LYS A 51 21.26 -2.77 -6.02
N PRO A 52 20.86 -2.18 -4.90
CA PRO A 52 19.58 -1.48 -4.76
C PRO A 52 19.29 -0.49 -5.89
N GLN A 53 20.30 0.31 -6.27
CA GLN A 53 20.16 1.34 -7.31
C GLN A 53 19.94 0.74 -8.71
N GLU A 54 20.54 -0.42 -9.00
CA GLU A 54 20.35 -1.13 -10.28
C GLU A 54 18.92 -1.64 -10.41
N ARG A 55 18.34 -2.15 -9.32
CA ARG A 55 16.94 -2.61 -9.28
C ARG A 55 15.95 -1.46 -9.53
N VAL A 56 16.25 -0.28 -8.98
CA VAL A 56 15.45 0.93 -9.24
C VAL A 56 15.62 1.38 -10.70
N ALA A 57 16.83 1.36 -11.25
CA ALA A 57 17.07 1.70 -12.64
C ALA A 57 16.34 0.74 -13.61
N GLU A 58 16.36 -0.56 -13.33
CA GLU A 58 15.61 -1.58 -14.07
C GLU A 58 14.11 -1.31 -14.02
N MET A 59 13.55 -1.05 -12.82
CA MET A 59 12.15 -0.66 -12.68
C MET A 59 11.81 0.57 -13.52
N MET A 60 12.67 1.59 -13.50
CA MET A 60 12.50 2.84 -14.25
C MET A 60 12.60 2.66 -15.77
N SER A 61 13.07 1.51 -16.28
CA SER A 61 13.05 1.18 -17.71
C SER A 61 11.68 0.73 -18.22
N CYS A 62 10.73 0.43 -17.31
CA CYS A 62 9.39 0.02 -17.66
C CYS A 62 8.65 1.10 -18.48
N LYS A 63 7.80 0.67 -19.42
CA LYS A 63 6.96 1.53 -20.27
C LYS A 63 6.11 2.53 -19.47
N LEU A 64 5.73 2.16 -18.25
CA LEU A 64 4.99 3.05 -17.33
C LEU A 64 5.71 4.40 -17.12
N PHE A 65 7.04 4.41 -17.12
CA PHE A 65 7.82 5.61 -16.86
C PHE A 65 8.20 6.39 -18.14
N ASP A 66 7.79 5.96 -19.34
CA ASP A 66 8.16 6.61 -20.61
C ASP A 66 7.76 8.09 -20.60
N ARG A 67 6.48 8.37 -20.32
CA ARG A 67 5.94 9.72 -20.22
C ARG A 67 6.66 10.56 -19.16
N LEU A 68 6.99 9.97 -18.01
CA LEU A 68 7.76 10.64 -16.96
C LEU A 68 9.15 11.04 -17.45
N ARG A 69 9.85 10.16 -18.18
CA ARG A 69 11.20 10.45 -18.69
C ARG A 69 11.19 11.53 -19.77
N GLU A 70 10.12 11.62 -20.55
CA GLU A 70 9.90 12.71 -21.51
C GLU A 70 9.60 14.04 -20.81
N GLU A 71 8.64 14.07 -19.88
CA GLU A 71 8.22 15.31 -19.20
C GLU A 71 9.23 15.79 -18.15
N GLN A 72 9.95 14.88 -17.48
CA GLN A 72 10.89 15.15 -16.39
C GLN A 72 12.20 14.34 -16.57
N PRO A 73 13.09 14.71 -17.51
CA PRO A 73 14.28 13.91 -17.85
C PRO A 73 15.25 13.68 -16.69
N GLN A 74 15.28 14.58 -15.71
CA GLN A 74 16.15 14.48 -14.53
C GLN A 74 15.50 13.74 -13.34
N CYS A 75 14.30 13.16 -13.51
CA CYS A 75 13.57 12.52 -12.42
C CYS A 75 14.37 11.42 -11.70
N ALA A 76 15.18 10.66 -12.44
CA ALA A 76 16.00 9.58 -11.89
C ALA A 76 17.02 10.06 -10.85
N GLN A 77 17.49 11.30 -10.94
CA GLN A 77 18.46 11.87 -9.98
C GLN A 77 17.85 12.10 -8.60
N LYS A 78 16.51 12.12 -8.50
CA LYS A 78 15.78 12.28 -7.24
C LYS A 78 15.57 10.96 -6.52
N LEU A 79 15.88 9.82 -7.15
CA LEU A 79 15.63 8.50 -6.61
C LEU A 79 16.78 8.04 -5.73
N VAL A 80 16.46 7.69 -4.48
CA VAL A 80 17.41 7.09 -3.54
C VAL A 80 16.93 5.67 -3.22
N ALA A 81 17.63 4.65 -3.71
CA ALA A 81 17.32 3.28 -3.36
C ALA A 81 17.95 2.93 -2.01
N VAL A 82 17.17 2.37 -1.10
CA VAL A 82 17.63 1.91 0.21
C VAL A 82 17.34 0.42 0.32
N SER A 83 18.38 -0.36 0.63
CA SER A 83 18.24 -1.80 0.83
C SER A 83 17.45 -2.06 2.10
N SER A 84 16.38 -2.86 2.03
CA SER A 84 15.56 -3.18 3.19
C SER A 84 14.72 -4.43 2.93
N GLU A 85 14.68 -5.33 3.91
CA GLU A 85 13.74 -6.43 3.99
C GLU A 85 12.77 -6.16 5.14
N LEU A 86 11.53 -5.80 4.79
CA LEU A 86 10.55 -5.31 5.76
C LEU A 86 10.14 -6.38 6.76
N THR A 87 10.30 -7.65 6.41
CA THR A 87 9.99 -8.78 7.30
C THR A 87 11.10 -9.06 8.31
N GLN A 88 12.26 -8.43 8.22
CA GLN A 88 13.35 -8.61 9.19
C GLN A 88 13.26 -7.58 10.33
N PRO A 89 13.91 -7.85 11.48
CA PRO A 89 14.06 -6.88 12.56
C PRO A 89 14.69 -5.57 12.08
N GLU A 90 14.21 -4.44 12.62
CA GLU A 90 14.63 -3.09 12.22
C GLU A 90 14.57 -2.87 10.69
N LEU A 91 13.67 -3.59 10.00
CA LEU A 91 13.46 -3.55 8.55
C LEU A 91 14.71 -3.91 7.72
N ASP A 92 15.68 -4.61 8.31
CA ASP A 92 17.01 -4.88 7.72
C ASP A 92 17.74 -3.60 7.27
N LEU A 93 17.50 -2.48 7.95
CA LEU A 93 18.16 -1.22 7.65
C LEU A 93 19.48 -1.10 8.43
N SER A 94 20.54 -0.68 7.73
CA SER A 94 21.78 -0.27 8.38
C SER A 94 21.53 0.93 9.31
N LYS A 95 22.41 1.13 10.29
CA LYS A 95 22.25 2.25 11.23
C LYS A 95 22.33 3.59 10.50
N GLU A 96 23.20 3.67 9.50
CA GLU A 96 23.39 4.81 8.61
C GLU A 96 22.12 5.11 7.81
N ASP A 97 21.49 4.09 7.23
CA ASP A 97 20.24 4.25 6.48
C ASP A 97 19.08 4.65 7.39
N GLN A 98 18.98 4.07 8.59
CA GLN A 98 17.97 4.48 9.57
C GLN A 98 18.13 5.97 9.93
N ASP A 99 19.34 6.41 10.27
CA ASP A 99 19.59 7.79 10.69
C ASP A 99 19.35 8.76 9.54
N MET A 100 19.74 8.40 8.32
CA MET A 100 19.46 9.15 7.10
C MET A 100 17.95 9.32 6.85
N LEU A 101 17.15 8.25 6.98
CA LEU A 101 15.70 8.29 6.84
C LEU A 101 15.05 9.13 7.96
N ILE A 102 15.51 8.99 9.20
CA ILE A 102 15.03 9.74 10.36
C ILE A 102 15.24 11.25 10.20
N ASP A 103 16.38 11.65 9.65
CA ASP A 103 16.75 13.06 9.51
C ASP A 103 16.15 13.73 8.28
N SER A 104 15.75 12.94 7.28
CA SER A 104 15.42 13.46 5.95
C SER A 104 13.94 13.42 5.61
N ILE A 105 13.19 12.38 6.01
CA ILE A 105 11.85 12.12 5.46
C ILE A 105 10.77 13.04 6.02
N ASP A 106 9.98 13.62 5.11
CA ASP A 106 8.82 14.46 5.41
C ASP A 106 7.49 13.71 5.23
N ILE A 107 7.43 12.74 4.31
CA ILE A 107 6.20 12.03 3.96
C ILE A 107 6.49 10.55 3.76
N VAL A 108 5.69 9.68 4.37
CA VAL A 108 5.77 8.22 4.19
C VAL A 108 4.52 7.71 3.48
N PHE A 109 4.71 6.91 2.43
CA PHE A 109 3.68 6.07 1.83
C PHE A 109 4.03 4.60 2.07
N HIS A 110 3.37 3.98 3.04
CA HIS A 110 3.51 2.56 3.31
C HIS A 110 2.53 1.77 2.45
N CYS A 111 2.98 1.34 1.27
CA CYS A 111 2.20 0.57 0.30
C CYS A 111 2.58 -0.92 0.23
N ALA A 112 3.67 -1.31 0.87
CA ALA A 112 4.10 -2.71 0.90
C ALA A 112 3.09 -3.57 1.66
N ALA A 113 2.63 -4.62 1.00
CA ALA A 113 1.80 -5.67 1.58
C ALA A 113 1.96 -6.93 0.73
N THR A 114 1.73 -8.09 1.34
CA THR A 114 1.41 -9.29 0.56
C THR A 114 -0.02 -9.18 0.05
N VAL A 115 -0.22 -9.49 -1.22
CA VAL A 115 -1.55 -9.59 -1.86
C VAL A 115 -1.85 -11.03 -2.28
N ARG A 116 -1.08 -12.00 -1.76
CA ARG A 116 -1.31 -13.42 -2.03
C ARG A 116 -2.40 -13.92 -1.09
N PHE A 117 -3.52 -14.35 -1.65
CA PHE A 117 -4.69 -14.77 -0.86
C PHE A 117 -4.55 -16.17 -0.22
N ASN A 118 -3.52 -16.93 -0.60
CA ASN A 118 -3.26 -18.29 -0.11
C ASN A 118 -2.01 -18.35 0.78
N GLU A 119 -1.61 -17.23 1.38
CA GLU A 119 -0.41 -17.17 2.20
C GLU A 119 -0.69 -17.61 3.64
N SER A 120 0.31 -18.23 4.28
CA SER A 120 0.20 -18.68 5.67
C SER A 120 -0.12 -17.49 6.59
N LEU A 121 -0.79 -17.77 7.71
CA LEU A 121 -1.07 -16.70 8.68
C LEU A 121 0.21 -16.05 9.18
N ARG A 122 1.28 -16.82 9.39
CA ARG A 122 2.58 -16.33 9.88
C ARG A 122 3.19 -15.32 8.91
N ASP A 123 3.29 -15.67 7.64
CA ASP A 123 3.87 -14.80 6.61
C ASP A 123 3.03 -13.53 6.42
N ALA A 124 1.70 -13.67 6.40
CA ALA A 124 0.78 -12.55 6.30
C ALA A 124 0.89 -11.62 7.51
N MET A 125 1.03 -12.16 8.72
CA MET A 125 1.27 -11.39 9.95
C MET A 125 2.61 -10.67 9.91
N GLN A 126 3.67 -11.35 9.44
CA GLN A 126 5.01 -10.77 9.36
C GLN A 126 5.03 -9.55 8.46
N LEU A 127 4.48 -9.66 7.24
CA LEU A 127 4.55 -8.56 6.27
C LEU A 127 3.46 -7.50 6.47
N ASN A 128 2.22 -7.87 6.82
CA ASN A 128 1.15 -6.88 6.92
C ASN A 128 1.07 -6.22 8.30
N VAL A 129 1.41 -6.93 9.38
CA VAL A 129 1.23 -6.42 10.75
C VAL A 129 2.57 -6.01 11.37
N ILE A 130 3.53 -6.93 11.44
CA ILE A 130 4.81 -6.69 12.12
C ILE A 130 5.65 -5.66 11.35
N ALA A 131 5.80 -5.80 10.03
CA ALA A 131 6.49 -4.80 9.22
C ALA A 131 5.83 -3.42 9.27
N THR A 132 4.49 -3.36 9.26
CA THR A 132 3.75 -2.09 9.42
C THR A 132 4.07 -1.46 10.79
N ARG A 133 4.10 -2.26 11.86
CA ARG A 133 4.46 -1.81 13.20
C ARG A 133 5.88 -1.22 13.24
N GLN A 134 6.84 -1.93 12.67
CA GLN A 134 8.23 -1.47 12.58
C GLN A 134 8.35 -0.16 11.79
N MET A 135 7.61 -0.02 10.68
CA MET A 135 7.53 1.23 9.92
C MET A 135 6.93 2.38 10.72
N VAL A 136 5.92 2.13 11.55
CA VAL A 136 5.35 3.14 12.47
C VAL A 136 6.40 3.56 13.50
N HIS A 137 7.16 2.63 14.08
CA HIS A 137 8.23 2.94 15.04
C HIS A 137 9.37 3.75 14.42
N LEU A 138 9.78 3.41 13.19
CA LEU A 138 10.75 4.21 12.43
C LEU A 138 10.20 5.62 12.17
N ALA A 139 8.94 5.72 11.73
CA ALA A 139 8.28 6.99 11.45
C ALA A 139 8.16 7.90 12.69
N GLN A 140 7.95 7.34 13.88
CA GLN A 140 7.94 8.09 15.14
C GLN A 140 9.27 8.76 15.48
N ARG A 141 10.38 8.23 14.97
CA ARG A 141 11.71 8.79 15.16
C ARG A 141 12.01 9.90 14.14
N MET A 142 11.27 9.98 13.03
CA MET A 142 11.52 10.94 11.95
C MET A 142 11.28 12.38 12.40
N LYS A 143 12.30 13.23 12.25
CA LYS A 143 12.31 14.60 12.81
C LYS A 143 11.44 15.59 12.02
N LYS A 144 11.16 15.31 10.75
CA LYS A 144 10.46 16.21 9.82
C LYS A 144 9.12 15.66 9.33
N LEU A 145 8.72 14.48 9.81
CA LEU A 145 7.57 13.78 9.28
C LEU A 145 6.29 14.60 9.48
N GLU A 146 5.62 14.88 8.35
CA GLU A 146 4.37 15.61 8.33
C GLU A 146 3.17 14.70 8.18
N VAL A 147 3.33 13.58 7.45
CA VAL A 147 2.24 12.64 7.17
C VAL A 147 2.78 11.22 6.97
N PHE A 148 2.10 10.26 7.59
CA PHE A 148 2.25 8.83 7.29
C PHE A 148 0.97 8.28 6.66
N ILE A 149 1.06 7.79 5.43
CA ILE A 149 -0.05 7.11 4.75
C ILE A 149 0.13 5.61 4.84
N HIS A 150 -0.88 4.93 5.37
CA HIS A 150 -0.99 3.48 5.32
C HIS A 150 -1.98 3.07 4.23
N VAL A 151 -1.54 2.32 3.23
CA VAL A 151 -2.46 1.74 2.25
C VAL A 151 -2.99 0.41 2.80
N SER A 152 -4.28 0.39 3.11
CA SER A 152 -5.01 -0.79 3.56
C SER A 152 -5.83 -1.40 2.41
N THR A 153 -7.06 -1.85 2.68
CA THR A 153 -8.01 -2.37 1.70
C THR A 153 -9.43 -2.22 2.23
N ALA A 154 -10.38 -1.94 1.34
CA ALA A 154 -11.81 -1.88 1.67
C ALA A 154 -12.33 -3.21 2.22
N TYR A 155 -11.64 -4.32 1.92
CA TYR A 155 -12.00 -5.66 2.37
C TYR A 155 -11.46 -6.04 3.75
N ALA A 156 -10.72 -5.16 4.42
CA ALA A 156 -10.17 -5.43 5.76
C ALA A 156 -11.28 -5.76 6.76
N ASN A 157 -12.49 -5.23 6.56
CA ASN A 157 -13.65 -5.47 7.40
C ASN A 157 -14.83 -6.10 6.65
N CYS A 158 -14.55 -6.90 5.61
CA CYS A 158 -15.58 -7.51 4.73
C CYS A 158 -16.54 -8.50 5.41
N ASN A 159 -16.27 -8.91 6.65
CA ASN A 159 -17.21 -9.68 7.48
C ASN A 159 -18.36 -8.81 8.03
N ARG A 160 -18.30 -7.48 7.85
CA ARG A 160 -19.34 -6.54 8.24
C ARG A 160 -20.17 -6.14 7.02
N LYS A 161 -21.47 -5.95 7.22
CA LYS A 161 -22.39 -5.48 6.18
C LYS A 161 -22.15 -4.01 5.79
N HIS A 162 -21.80 -3.18 6.78
CA HIS A 162 -21.52 -1.76 6.59
C HIS A 162 -20.15 -1.44 7.19
N ILE A 163 -19.30 -0.77 6.39
CA ILE A 163 -17.91 -0.46 6.75
C ILE A 163 -17.73 1.06 6.66
N GLU A 164 -17.87 1.71 7.80
CA GLU A 164 -17.54 3.13 7.96
C GLU A 164 -16.03 3.41 7.89
N GLU A 165 -15.70 4.68 7.69
CA GLU A 165 -14.36 5.25 7.68
C GLU A 165 -13.78 5.40 9.10
N VAL A 166 -13.79 4.29 9.84
CA VAL A 166 -13.21 4.16 11.18
C VAL A 166 -12.36 2.90 11.26
N VAL A 167 -11.39 2.88 12.17
CA VAL A 167 -10.64 1.66 12.49
C VAL A 167 -11.46 0.84 13.47
N TYR A 168 -11.67 -0.43 13.14
CA TYR A 168 -12.44 -1.35 13.98
C TYR A 168 -11.49 -2.12 14.91
N PRO A 169 -11.88 -2.33 16.18
CA PRO A 169 -11.11 -3.18 17.08
C PRO A 169 -11.14 -4.63 16.57
N PRO A 170 -9.99 -5.32 16.52
CA PRO A 170 -9.92 -6.73 16.17
C PRO A 170 -10.44 -7.61 17.32
N PRO A 171 -10.83 -8.87 17.03
CA PRO A 171 -11.29 -9.81 18.06
C PRO A 171 -10.16 -10.23 19.02
N VAL A 172 -8.90 -10.15 18.58
CA VAL A 172 -7.70 -10.48 19.34
C VAL A 172 -6.75 -9.30 19.28
N ASP A 173 -6.14 -8.96 20.42
CA ASP A 173 -5.09 -7.95 20.49
C ASP A 173 -3.90 -8.38 19.59
N PRO A 174 -3.49 -7.56 18.61
CA PRO A 174 -2.39 -7.93 17.71
C PRO A 174 -1.08 -8.23 18.43
N ARG A 175 -0.79 -7.59 19.58
CA ARG A 175 0.46 -7.84 20.32
C ARG A 175 0.50 -9.24 20.89
N LYS A 176 -0.59 -9.67 21.54
CA LYS A 176 -0.72 -11.03 22.07
C LYS A 176 -0.65 -12.07 20.96
N LEU A 177 -1.21 -11.75 19.80
CA LEU A 177 -1.13 -12.64 18.64
C LEU A 177 0.30 -12.75 18.11
N ILE A 178 1.03 -11.63 18.00
CA ILE A 178 2.45 -11.63 17.59
C ILE A 178 3.27 -12.50 18.57
N GLU A 179 3.17 -12.24 19.88
CA GLU A 179 3.87 -13.01 20.92
C GLU A 179 3.52 -14.51 20.86
N SER A 180 2.24 -14.83 20.59
CA SER A 180 1.80 -16.22 20.46
C SER A 180 2.45 -16.91 19.26
N LEU A 181 2.51 -16.22 18.11
CA LEU A 181 3.07 -16.78 16.89
C LEU A 181 4.58 -17.03 17.00
N GLU A 182 5.32 -16.29 17.83
CA GLU A 182 6.77 -16.47 17.98
C GLU A 182 7.19 -17.88 18.45
N TRP A 183 6.38 -18.54 19.28
CA TRP A 183 6.70 -19.86 19.84
C TRP A 183 5.83 -21.00 19.31
N MET A 184 4.67 -20.71 18.71
CA MET A 184 3.83 -21.75 18.11
C MET A 184 4.51 -22.35 16.88
N ASP A 185 4.45 -23.67 16.73
CA ASP A 185 4.85 -24.34 15.49
C ASP A 185 3.81 -24.14 14.38
N ASP A 186 4.21 -24.37 13.13
CA ASP A 186 3.35 -24.13 11.97
C ASP A 186 2.11 -25.03 11.92
N GLY A 187 2.17 -26.24 12.51
CA GLY A 187 1.01 -27.11 12.62
C GLY A 187 -0.07 -26.48 13.50
N LEU A 188 0.31 -26.03 14.69
CA LEU A 188 -0.59 -25.34 15.60
C LEU A 188 -1.15 -24.04 15.00
N VAL A 189 -0.32 -23.25 14.32
CA VAL A 189 -0.75 -22.03 13.64
C VAL A 189 -1.81 -22.34 12.57
N ASN A 190 -1.60 -23.38 11.78
CA ASN A 190 -2.56 -23.80 10.76
C ASN A 190 -3.90 -24.26 11.37
N ASP A 191 -3.86 -24.99 12.49
CA ASP A 191 -5.05 -25.46 13.19
C ASP A 191 -5.91 -24.33 13.78
N ILE A 192 -5.27 -23.26 14.29
CA ILE A 192 -6.00 -22.11 14.86
C ILE A 192 -6.40 -21.06 13.83
N THR A 193 -5.74 -21.02 12.66
CA THR A 193 -5.97 -20.01 11.62
C THR A 193 -7.44 -19.85 11.23
N PRO A 194 -8.21 -20.92 10.95
CA PRO A 194 -9.64 -20.81 10.63
C PRO A 194 -10.46 -20.09 11.72
N LYS A 195 -10.15 -20.32 13.00
CA LYS A 195 -10.82 -19.67 14.13
C LYS A 195 -10.46 -18.20 14.25
N LEU A 196 -9.20 -17.84 13.92
CA LEU A 196 -8.73 -16.45 13.97
C LEU A 196 -9.32 -15.61 12.82
N ILE A 197 -9.33 -16.15 11.60
CA ILE A 197 -9.89 -15.42 10.45
C ILE A 197 -11.42 -15.32 10.54
N GLY A 198 -12.09 -16.30 11.16
CA GLY A 198 -13.56 -16.32 11.33
C GLY A 198 -14.29 -16.27 10.00
N ASP A 199 -15.25 -15.36 9.86
CA ASP A 199 -16.07 -15.18 8.64
C ASP A 199 -15.32 -14.51 7.48
N ARG A 200 -14.03 -14.23 7.64
CA ARG A 200 -13.21 -13.60 6.61
C ARG A 200 -12.80 -14.62 5.54
N PRO A 201 -12.71 -14.21 4.26
CA PRO A 201 -12.41 -15.13 3.18
C PRO A 201 -10.95 -15.64 3.19
N ASN A 202 -10.01 -14.93 3.84
CA ASN A 202 -8.59 -15.27 3.83
C ASN A 202 -7.79 -14.51 4.90
N THR A 203 -6.53 -14.93 5.09
CA THR A 203 -5.53 -14.32 5.98
C THR A 203 -5.19 -12.87 5.61
N TYR A 204 -5.25 -12.50 4.33
CA TYR A 204 -5.00 -11.13 3.87
C TYR A 204 -5.98 -10.13 4.48
N THR A 205 -7.28 -10.36 4.36
CA THR A 205 -8.30 -9.44 4.91
C THR A 205 -8.19 -9.32 6.44
N TYR A 206 -7.89 -10.44 7.12
CA TYR A 206 -7.68 -10.46 8.57
C TYR A 206 -6.45 -9.61 8.99
N THR A 207 -5.30 -9.85 8.36
CA THR A 207 -4.05 -9.18 8.73
C THR A 207 -4.05 -7.70 8.35
N LYS A 208 -4.75 -7.29 7.28
CA LYS A 208 -4.95 -5.86 6.98
C LYS A 208 -5.80 -5.16 8.05
N ALA A 209 -6.82 -5.81 8.60
CA ALA A 209 -7.59 -5.26 9.72
C ALA A 209 -6.73 -5.09 10.97
N LEU A 210 -5.90 -6.09 11.29
CA LEU A 210 -4.96 -6.01 12.40
C LEU A 210 -3.93 -4.89 12.21
N ALA A 211 -3.41 -4.73 10.99
CA ALA A 211 -2.47 -3.67 10.63
C ALA A 211 -3.05 -2.27 10.88
N GLU A 212 -4.30 -2.02 10.47
CA GLU A 212 -4.97 -0.74 10.75
C GLU A 212 -5.09 -0.46 12.25
N TYR A 213 -5.42 -1.48 13.04
CA TYR A 213 -5.50 -1.34 14.50
C TYR A 213 -4.14 -1.05 15.12
N VAL A 214 -3.08 -1.74 14.69
CA VAL A 214 -1.70 -1.45 15.13
C VAL A 214 -1.30 -0.02 14.78
N VAL A 215 -1.59 0.43 13.56
CA VAL A 215 -1.33 1.80 13.12
C VAL A 215 -2.06 2.81 13.99
N GLN A 216 -3.33 2.57 14.34
CA GLN A 216 -4.10 3.45 15.21
C GLN A 216 -3.53 3.50 16.65
N GLN A 217 -3.25 2.34 17.24
CA GLN A 217 -2.81 2.24 18.63
C GLN A 217 -1.38 2.76 18.82
N GLU A 218 -0.47 2.35 17.96
CA GLU A 218 0.96 2.64 18.10
C GLU A 218 1.35 3.92 17.37
N GLY A 219 0.56 4.38 16.40
CA GLY A 219 0.80 5.59 15.64
C GLY A 219 0.20 6.88 16.21
N SER A 220 -0.29 6.88 17.46
CA SER A 220 -1.02 8.01 18.08
C SER A 220 -0.26 9.34 18.13
N LYS A 221 1.07 9.33 18.03
CA LYS A 221 1.93 10.53 17.96
C LYS A 221 2.13 11.06 16.55
N LEU A 222 1.69 10.32 15.53
CA LEU A 222 1.90 10.63 14.13
C LEU A 222 0.63 11.23 13.51
N ASN A 223 0.83 12.01 12.46
CA ASN A 223 -0.25 12.48 11.62
C ASN A 223 -0.54 11.44 10.53
N ILE A 224 -1.47 10.53 10.80
CA ILE A 224 -1.73 9.35 9.95
C ILE A 224 -3.00 9.52 9.12
N ALA A 225 -3.00 8.95 7.91
CA ALA A 225 -4.22 8.56 7.22
C ALA A 225 -4.12 7.13 6.64
N ILE A 226 -5.25 6.45 6.61
CA ILE A 226 -5.42 5.11 6.03
C ILE A 226 -6.23 5.26 4.74
N VAL A 227 -5.73 4.68 3.65
CA VAL A 227 -6.45 4.61 2.37
C VAL A 227 -6.84 3.16 2.12
N ARG A 228 -8.14 2.88 1.95
CA ARG A 228 -8.71 1.56 1.72
C ARG A 228 -9.21 1.45 0.28
N PRO A 229 -8.37 1.05 -0.68
CA PRO A 229 -8.82 0.75 -2.03
C PRO A 229 -9.71 -0.51 -2.07
N SER A 230 -10.67 -0.55 -3.00
CA SER A 230 -11.32 -1.79 -3.44
C SER A 230 -10.40 -2.59 -4.39
N ILE A 231 -10.95 -3.38 -5.31
CA ILE A 231 -10.11 -4.23 -6.16
C ILE A 231 -9.43 -3.35 -7.20
N VAL A 232 -8.12 -3.16 -7.04
CA VAL A 232 -7.37 -2.28 -7.92
C VAL A 232 -7.12 -2.96 -9.28
N GLY A 233 -7.70 -2.40 -10.32
CA GLY A 233 -7.56 -2.84 -11.71
C GLY A 233 -6.60 -1.97 -12.52
N ALA A 234 -6.60 -2.21 -13.84
CA ALA A 234 -5.80 -1.44 -14.78
C ALA A 234 -6.10 0.07 -14.72
N SER A 235 -5.15 0.89 -15.14
CA SER A 235 -5.32 2.34 -15.17
C SER A 235 -6.42 2.77 -16.14
N TRP A 236 -7.16 3.81 -15.77
CA TRP A 236 -8.17 4.42 -16.64
C TRP A 236 -7.54 5.43 -17.60
N LYS A 237 -6.67 6.31 -17.09
CA LYS A 237 -6.04 7.39 -17.87
C LYS A 237 -4.52 7.38 -17.77
N GLU A 238 -3.95 7.30 -16.57
CA GLU A 238 -2.52 7.50 -16.36
C GLU A 238 -1.83 6.25 -15.77
N PRO A 239 -0.58 5.92 -16.14
CA PRO A 239 0.30 6.60 -17.10
C PRO A 239 -0.20 6.55 -18.56
N PHE A 240 -0.95 5.50 -18.91
CA PHE A 240 -1.73 5.39 -20.15
C PHE A 240 -2.85 4.36 -19.94
N PRO A 241 -3.99 4.48 -20.64
CA PRO A 241 -5.14 3.61 -20.42
C PRO A 241 -4.81 2.12 -20.54
N GLY A 242 -5.33 1.31 -19.61
CA GLY A 242 -5.17 -0.14 -19.62
C GLY A 242 -3.83 -0.66 -19.10
N TRP A 243 -2.93 0.21 -18.60
CA TRP A 243 -1.68 -0.27 -18.02
C TRP A 243 -1.93 -1.12 -16.77
N ILE A 244 -1.31 -2.29 -16.75
CA ILE A 244 -1.27 -3.24 -15.64
C ILE A 244 -0.02 -4.11 -15.73
N ASP A 245 0.57 -4.51 -14.60
CA ASP A 245 1.82 -5.30 -14.56
C ASP A 245 1.74 -6.54 -13.65
N ASN A 246 0.53 -6.95 -13.27
CA ASN A 246 0.31 -8.12 -12.43
C ASN A 246 -0.85 -8.98 -12.94
N PHE A 247 -0.87 -10.24 -12.52
CA PHE A 247 -1.90 -11.23 -12.85
C PHE A 247 -2.84 -11.51 -11.66
N ASN A 248 -2.84 -10.65 -10.64
CA ASN A 248 -3.56 -10.93 -9.41
C ASN A 248 -5.06 -10.66 -9.59
N GLY A 249 -5.89 -11.51 -8.96
CA GLY A 249 -7.34 -11.31 -8.90
C GLY A 249 -8.00 -11.20 -10.28
N PRO A 250 -8.89 -10.20 -10.51
CA PRO A 250 -9.61 -10.04 -11.77
C PRO A 250 -8.71 -9.86 -13.00
N SER A 251 -7.50 -9.34 -12.85
CA SER A 251 -6.57 -9.14 -13.97
C SER A 251 -6.16 -10.47 -14.61
N GLY A 252 -5.86 -11.48 -13.78
CA GLY A 252 -5.58 -12.83 -14.27
C GLY A 252 -6.78 -13.45 -14.96
N LEU A 253 -7.98 -13.22 -14.40
CA LEU A 253 -9.25 -13.68 -14.97
C LEU A 253 -9.49 -13.09 -16.37
N PHE A 254 -9.36 -11.76 -16.52
CA PHE A 254 -9.55 -11.08 -17.80
C PHE A 254 -8.52 -11.50 -18.85
N ILE A 255 -7.27 -11.70 -18.45
CA ILE A 255 -6.22 -12.20 -19.37
C ILE A 255 -6.54 -13.62 -19.82
N ALA A 256 -6.95 -14.51 -18.91
CA ALA A 256 -7.31 -15.89 -19.25
C ALA A 256 -8.54 -15.95 -20.17
N ALA A 257 -9.54 -15.10 -19.92
CA ALA A 257 -10.71 -14.96 -20.77
C ALA A 257 -10.36 -14.41 -22.16
N GLY A 258 -9.59 -13.30 -22.23
CA GLY A 258 -9.16 -12.69 -23.48
C GLY A 258 -8.26 -13.59 -24.34
N LYS A 259 -7.51 -14.51 -23.71
CA LYS A 259 -6.73 -15.55 -24.42
C LYS A 259 -7.55 -16.78 -24.82
N GLY A 260 -8.83 -16.85 -24.45
CA GLY A 260 -9.71 -18.00 -24.72
C GLY A 260 -9.41 -19.24 -23.86
N ILE A 261 -8.55 -19.13 -22.86
CA ILE A 261 -8.21 -20.22 -21.91
C ILE A 261 -9.38 -20.43 -20.95
N LEU A 262 -9.92 -19.34 -20.42
CA LEU A 262 -11.10 -19.36 -19.57
C LEU A 262 -12.33 -19.02 -20.41
N ARG A 263 -13.23 -20.00 -20.58
CA ARG A 263 -14.44 -19.81 -21.42
C ARG A 263 -15.69 -19.48 -20.62
N THR A 264 -15.75 -19.94 -19.37
CA THR A 264 -16.89 -19.71 -18.48
C THR A 264 -16.39 -19.49 -17.06
N MET A 265 -17.09 -18.64 -16.31
CA MET A 265 -16.86 -18.44 -14.89
C MET A 265 -18.22 -18.48 -14.18
N ARG A 266 -18.26 -19.12 -13.00
CA ARG A 266 -19.42 -19.07 -12.14
C ARG A 266 -19.40 -17.76 -11.35
N ALA A 267 -20.30 -16.84 -11.68
CA ALA A 267 -20.53 -15.61 -10.93
C ALA A 267 -22.03 -15.26 -10.93
N SER A 268 -22.44 -14.38 -10.01
CA SER A 268 -23.76 -13.76 -10.08
C SER A 268 -23.66 -12.52 -10.96
N ASN A 269 -24.45 -12.45 -12.03
CA ASN A 269 -24.47 -11.29 -12.93
C ASN A 269 -24.84 -9.99 -12.21
N ASN A 270 -25.60 -10.09 -11.12
CA ASN A 270 -26.03 -8.96 -10.30
C ASN A 270 -25.07 -8.65 -9.15
N ALA A 271 -23.97 -9.39 -9.01
CA ALA A 271 -22.96 -9.04 -8.00
C ALA A 271 -22.16 -7.83 -8.49
N VAL A 272 -21.92 -6.89 -7.58
CA VAL A 272 -21.08 -5.71 -7.84
C VAL A 272 -19.63 -6.18 -7.96
N ALA A 273 -19.01 -5.85 -9.09
CA ALA A 273 -17.58 -5.91 -9.34
C ALA A 273 -16.96 -4.56 -8.92
N ASP A 274 -16.65 -4.40 -7.63
CA ASP A 274 -16.04 -3.18 -7.07
C ASP A 274 -14.55 -3.07 -7.48
N LEU A 275 -14.38 -2.76 -8.77
CA LEU A 275 -13.11 -2.51 -9.45
C LEU A 275 -12.83 -1.01 -9.44
N ILE A 276 -11.62 -0.63 -9.03
CA ILE A 276 -11.16 0.75 -9.05
C ILE A 276 -9.86 0.88 -9.86
N PRO A 277 -9.76 1.83 -10.81
CA PRO A 277 -8.53 2.04 -11.56
C PRO A 277 -7.36 2.48 -10.68
N VAL A 278 -6.17 1.92 -10.91
CA VAL A 278 -4.97 2.22 -10.11
C VAL A 278 -4.61 3.70 -10.04
N ASP A 279 -4.83 4.46 -11.11
CA ASP A 279 -4.57 5.89 -11.16
C ASP A 279 -5.54 6.72 -10.32
N VAL A 280 -6.80 6.28 -10.19
CA VAL A 280 -7.75 6.88 -9.25
C VAL A 280 -7.28 6.67 -7.81
N VAL A 281 -6.85 5.45 -7.47
CA VAL A 281 -6.33 5.14 -6.13
C VAL A 281 -5.08 5.94 -5.81
N VAL A 282 -4.14 6.06 -6.76
CA VAL A 282 -2.92 6.83 -6.58
C VAL A 282 -3.21 8.32 -6.44
N ASN A 283 -4.09 8.89 -7.27
CA ASN A 283 -4.51 10.29 -7.16
C ASN A 283 -5.15 10.56 -5.79
N HIS A 284 -6.04 9.67 -5.34
CA HIS A 284 -6.66 9.74 -4.02
C HIS A 284 -5.61 9.66 -2.90
N THR A 285 -4.63 8.76 -3.02
CA THR A 285 -3.55 8.57 -2.04
C THR A 285 -2.67 9.82 -1.92
N VAL A 286 -2.29 10.44 -3.04
CA VAL A 286 -1.54 11.70 -3.06
C VAL A 286 -2.37 12.84 -2.47
N ALA A 287 -3.66 12.93 -2.80
CA ALA A 287 -4.56 13.93 -2.25
C ALA A 287 -4.79 13.75 -0.74
N ALA A 288 -4.90 12.51 -0.26
CA ALA A 288 -5.04 12.20 1.16
C ALA A 288 -3.80 12.62 1.97
N ALA A 289 -2.61 12.40 1.42
CA ALA A 289 -1.35 12.90 2.01
C ALA A 289 -1.30 14.42 2.05
N TRP A 290 -1.60 15.08 0.93
CA TRP A 290 -1.70 16.54 0.88
C TRP A 290 -2.68 17.09 1.92
N TYR A 291 -3.92 16.60 1.91
CA TYR A 291 -4.96 17.07 2.82
C TYR A 291 -4.58 16.87 4.29
N SER A 292 -4.00 15.70 4.61
CA SER A 292 -3.53 15.39 5.95
C SER A 292 -2.39 16.29 6.40
N GLY A 293 -1.46 16.62 5.50
CA GLY A 293 -0.30 17.46 5.79
C GLY A 293 -0.67 18.93 5.97
N VAL A 294 -1.46 19.48 5.05
CA VAL A 294 -1.92 20.88 5.09
C VAL A 294 -2.75 21.16 6.35
N ASN A 295 -3.59 20.20 6.76
CA ASN A 295 -4.50 20.37 7.89
C ASN A 295 -3.98 19.77 9.21
N ARG A 296 -2.68 19.45 9.30
CA ARG A 296 -2.11 18.72 10.45
C ARG A 296 -2.32 19.39 11.82
N TYR A 297 -2.48 20.73 11.84
CA TYR A 297 -2.70 21.51 13.07
C TYR A 297 -4.15 21.93 13.28
N SER A 298 -4.98 21.87 12.23
CA SER A 298 -6.38 22.34 12.27
C SER A 298 -7.39 21.20 12.42
N ARG A 299 -7.00 19.95 12.12
CA ARG A 299 -7.88 18.78 12.22
C ARG A 299 -7.82 18.10 13.59
N PRO A 300 -8.88 17.40 14.02
CA PRO A 300 -8.82 16.56 15.20
C PRO A 300 -7.74 15.48 15.04
N LYS A 301 -7.11 15.06 16.14
CA LYS A 301 -5.99 14.11 16.14
C LYS A 301 -6.40 12.65 15.83
N ASN A 302 -7.64 12.42 15.42
CA ASN A 302 -8.08 11.08 15.02
C ASN A 302 -7.44 10.69 13.69
N ILE A 303 -7.19 9.40 13.53
CA ILE A 303 -6.72 8.85 12.25
C ILE A 303 -7.82 9.05 11.20
N LEU A 304 -7.46 9.61 10.05
CA LEU A 304 -8.39 9.65 8.92
C LEU A 304 -8.36 8.33 8.19
N VAL A 305 -9.52 7.83 7.84
CA VAL A 305 -9.68 6.62 7.03
C VAL A 305 -10.47 7.00 5.80
N TYR A 306 -10.03 6.54 4.63
CA TYR A 306 -10.68 6.84 3.37
C TYR A 306 -11.02 5.55 2.64
N ASN A 307 -12.30 5.32 2.35
CA ASN A 307 -12.74 4.23 1.49
C ASN A 307 -12.65 4.69 0.03
N CYS A 308 -11.63 4.22 -0.69
CA CYS A 308 -11.40 4.53 -2.09
C CYS A 308 -12.01 3.40 -2.94
N THR A 309 -13.33 3.44 -3.13
CA THR A 309 -14.11 2.37 -3.79
C THR A 309 -15.06 2.93 -4.84
N THR A 310 -15.57 2.07 -5.73
CA THR A 310 -16.56 2.43 -6.76
C THR A 310 -17.93 1.81 -6.46
N GLY A 311 -17.96 0.65 -5.79
CA GLY A 311 -19.18 -0.15 -5.63
C GLY A 311 -20.36 0.54 -4.91
N GLY A 312 -20.10 1.52 -4.05
CA GLY A 312 -21.15 2.27 -3.35
C GLY A 312 -21.64 3.53 -4.07
N THR A 313 -20.89 4.02 -5.05
CA THR A 313 -21.11 5.34 -5.68
C THR A 313 -21.37 5.23 -7.18
N ASN A 314 -20.66 4.35 -7.87
CA ASN A 314 -20.80 4.06 -9.29
C ASN A 314 -20.57 2.56 -9.53
N PRO A 315 -21.53 1.70 -9.14
CA PRO A 315 -21.37 0.26 -9.20
C PRO A 315 -21.27 -0.24 -10.64
N PHE A 316 -20.36 -1.18 -10.85
CA PHE A 316 -20.22 -1.98 -12.06
C PHE A 316 -20.52 -3.43 -11.69
N HIS A 317 -21.32 -4.15 -12.47
CA HIS A 317 -21.73 -5.53 -12.15
C HIS A 317 -21.01 -6.57 -13.02
N TRP A 318 -20.86 -7.78 -12.49
CA TRP A 318 -20.21 -8.87 -13.24
C TRP A 318 -20.95 -9.26 -14.53
N GLY A 319 -22.26 -9.04 -14.63
CA GLY A 319 -23.01 -9.26 -15.87
C GLY A 319 -22.69 -8.25 -16.98
N GLU A 320 -22.07 -7.12 -16.64
CA GLU A 320 -21.63 -6.07 -17.57
C GLU A 320 -20.19 -6.30 -18.04
N VAL A 321 -19.49 -7.29 -17.45
CA VAL A 321 -18.20 -7.79 -17.92
C VAL A 321 -18.45 -8.76 -19.08
N GLY A 322 -18.49 -8.23 -20.30
CA GLY A 322 -18.72 -9.02 -21.52
C GLY A 322 -18.18 -8.33 -22.75
#